data_AF-A0A7C2NKL7-F1
#
_entry.id   AF-A0A7C2NKL7-F1
#
_cell.length_a   1.000
_cell.length_b   1.000
_cell.length_c   1.000
_cell.angle_alpha   90.00
_cell.angle_beta   90.00
_cell.angle_gamma   90.00
#
_symmetry.space_group_name_H-M   'P 1'
#
loop_
_entity.id
_entity.type
_entity.pdbx_description
1 polymer ?
#
loop_
_entity_poly.entity_id
_entity_poly.type
_entity_poly.pdbx_seq_one_letter_code
_entity_poly.pdbx_strand_id
1 'polypeptide(L)'
;MLTNPVHPIDVAEVCVEALNLGNDVSISVGGPGIPSREEIARMAFRAVGKKPKILRISRTVLLASAAMVQPFHPRYGEILEFTARVFTSECIAPTRGHRRLSDCFAEVASIAMRRKE
;
A
#
# COMPACT_ATOMS: atom_id res chain seq x y z
N MET A 1 0.95 10.46 -6.41
CA MET A 1 0.54 9.61 -5.28
C MET A 1 1.70 8.75 -4.88
N LEU A 2 2.47 9.30 -3.94
CA LEU A 2 3.47 8.63 -3.14
C LEU A 2 2.80 7.98 -1.93
N THR A 3 3.47 6.99 -1.40
CA THR A 3 3.09 6.33 -0.15
C THR A 3 4.35 5.80 0.51
N ASN A 4 4.36 5.67 1.83
CA ASN A 4 5.48 5.04 2.53
C ASN A 4 5.08 3.73 3.23
N PRO A 5 5.06 2.60 2.50
CA PRO A 5 4.60 1.32 3.03
C PRO A 5 5.49 0.85 4.18
N VAL A 6 4.87 0.40 5.26
CA VAL A 6 5.53 -0.10 6.46
C VAL A 6 5.40 -1.62 6.54
N HIS A 7 6.43 -2.29 7.07
CA HIS A 7 6.40 -3.74 7.26
C HIS A 7 5.54 -4.12 8.48
N PRO A 8 4.77 -5.22 8.44
CA PRO A 8 3.90 -5.61 9.57
C PRO A 8 4.63 -5.77 10.91
N ILE A 9 5.88 -6.23 10.91
CA ILE A 9 6.67 -6.35 12.15
C ILE A 9 7.01 -4.97 12.72
N ASP A 10 7.34 -3.98 11.89
CA ASP A 10 7.58 -2.60 12.35
C ASP A 10 6.30 -2.03 13.00
N VAL A 11 5.11 -2.35 12.43
CA VAL A 11 3.82 -1.96 13.01
C VAL A 11 3.59 -2.65 14.35
N ALA A 12 3.90 -3.95 14.45
CA ALA A 12 3.74 -4.70 15.69
C ALA A 12 4.60 -4.13 16.83
N GLU A 13 5.84 -3.73 16.54
CA GLU A 13 6.73 -3.07 17.49
C GLU A 13 6.09 -1.77 18.02
N VAL A 14 5.56 -0.93 17.13
CA VAL A 14 4.83 0.29 17.51
C VAL A 14 3.56 0.00 18.30
N CYS A 15 2.83 -1.07 17.96
CA CYS A 15 1.66 -1.48 18.75
C CYS A 15 2.04 -1.83 20.19
N VAL A 16 3.17 -2.51 20.41
CA VAL A 16 3.67 -2.81 21.77
C VAL A 16 4.06 -1.54 22.51
N GLU A 17 4.72 -0.60 21.85
CA GLU A 17 5.02 0.72 22.44
C GLU A 17 3.73 1.45 22.84
N ALA A 18 2.70 1.39 22.00
CA ALA A 18 1.42 2.07 22.21
C ALA A 18 0.68 1.58 23.46
N LEU A 19 0.87 0.31 23.87
CA LEU A 19 0.26 -0.23 25.10
C LEU A 19 0.69 0.55 26.36
N ASN A 20 1.85 1.21 26.33
CA ASN A 20 2.35 1.99 27.45
C ASN A 20 1.87 3.46 27.45
N LEU A 21 1.19 3.91 26.39
CA LEU A 21 0.79 5.32 26.20
C LEU A 21 -0.64 5.62 26.70
N GLY A 22 -1.39 4.61 27.15
CA GLY A 22 -2.75 4.73 27.66
C GLY A 22 -3.83 4.47 26.60
N ASN A 23 -5.06 4.92 26.87
CA ASN A 23 -6.21 4.75 25.98
C ASN A 23 -6.29 5.88 24.94
N ASP A 24 -7.01 5.63 23.84
CA ASP A 24 -7.32 6.61 22.78
C ASP A 24 -6.09 7.21 22.05
N VAL A 25 -5.00 6.45 21.96
CA VAL A 25 -3.78 6.85 21.26
C VAL A 25 -3.87 6.51 19.78
N SER A 26 -3.60 7.49 18.92
CA SER A 26 -3.46 7.30 17.47
C SER A 26 -2.02 7.54 17.05
N ILE A 27 -1.40 6.54 16.43
CA ILE A 27 0.00 6.61 15.98
C ILE A 27 0.05 6.34 14.48
N SER A 28 0.50 7.33 13.71
CA SER A 28 0.78 7.18 12.30
C SER A 28 2.14 6.50 12.10
N VAL A 29 2.17 5.41 11.33
CA VAL A 29 3.37 4.60 11.09
C VAL A 29 3.64 4.48 9.60
N GLY A 30 4.83 4.88 9.18
CA GLY A 30 5.31 4.77 7.81
C GLY A 30 6.64 4.03 7.72
N GLY A 31 6.90 3.43 6.57
CA GLY A 31 8.17 2.78 6.29
C GLY A 31 9.25 3.75 5.79
N PRO A 32 10.47 3.25 5.54
CA PRO A 32 11.66 4.08 5.31
C PRO A 32 11.71 4.74 3.93
N GLY A 33 10.94 4.26 2.96
CA GLY A 33 10.89 4.81 1.60
C GLY A 33 9.55 5.45 1.30
N ILE A 34 9.54 6.48 0.44
CA ILE A 34 8.33 7.18 -0.02
C ILE A 34 8.12 6.98 -1.54
N PRO A 35 8.03 5.74 -2.05
CA PRO A 35 7.86 5.50 -3.48
C PRO A 35 6.47 5.92 -3.98
N SER A 36 6.39 6.25 -5.25
CA SER A 36 5.14 6.29 -6.00
C SER A 36 4.50 4.90 -6.15
N ARG A 37 3.18 4.86 -6.39
CA ARG A 37 2.47 3.60 -6.69
C ARG A 37 3.04 2.85 -7.89
N GLU A 38 3.55 3.58 -8.89
CA GLU A 38 4.21 2.96 -10.04
C GLU A 38 5.54 2.32 -9.65
N GLU A 39 6.36 2.99 -8.83
CA GLU A 39 7.63 2.43 -8.35
C GLU A 39 7.41 1.17 -7.52
N ILE A 40 6.37 1.14 -6.69
CA ILE A 40 5.96 -0.06 -5.94
C ILE A 40 5.66 -1.21 -6.90
N ALA A 41 4.82 -0.99 -7.92
CA ALA A 41 4.51 -2.01 -8.91
C ALA A 41 5.78 -2.50 -9.64
N ARG A 42 6.67 -1.57 -10.02
CA ARG A 42 7.95 -1.92 -10.66
C ARG A 42 8.86 -2.73 -9.73
N MET A 43 8.92 -2.42 -8.44
CA MET A 43 9.67 -3.21 -7.46
C MET A 43 9.13 -4.63 -7.35
N ALA A 44 7.80 -4.79 -7.30
CA ALA A 44 7.16 -6.11 -7.28
C ALA A 44 7.46 -6.94 -8.54
N PHE A 45 7.36 -6.32 -9.74
CA PHE A 45 7.70 -6.99 -10.99
C PHE A 45 9.17 -7.43 -11.06
N ARG A 46 10.09 -6.56 -10.58
CA ARG A 46 11.52 -6.89 -10.51
C ARG A 46 11.80 -8.06 -9.58
N ALA A 47 11.16 -8.10 -8.42
CA ALA A 47 11.36 -9.17 -7.44
C ALA A 47 11.04 -10.56 -8.00
N VAL A 48 10.06 -10.66 -8.90
CA VAL A 48 9.68 -11.92 -9.58
C VAL A 48 10.33 -12.11 -10.95
N GLY A 49 11.29 -11.27 -11.33
CA GLY A 49 12.01 -11.37 -12.62
C GLY A 49 11.13 -11.15 -13.86
N LYS A 50 10.02 -10.42 -13.75
CA LYS A 50 9.08 -10.18 -14.87
C LYS A 50 9.20 -8.77 -15.41
N LYS A 51 9.00 -8.61 -16.72
CA LYS A 51 8.87 -7.29 -17.36
C LYS A 51 7.63 -6.57 -16.82
N PRO A 52 7.74 -5.32 -16.33
CA PRO A 52 6.59 -4.57 -15.82
C PRO A 52 5.51 -4.36 -16.88
N LYS A 53 4.27 -4.72 -16.54
CA LYS A 53 3.06 -4.41 -17.31
C LYS A 53 2.17 -3.51 -16.46
N ILE A 54 2.28 -2.20 -16.64
CA ILE A 54 1.62 -1.20 -15.78
C ILE A 54 0.66 -0.38 -16.62
N LEU A 55 -0.62 -0.42 -16.28
CA LEU A 55 -1.65 0.44 -16.85
C LEU A 55 -1.76 1.74 -16.02
N ARG A 56 -1.78 2.89 -16.69
CA ARG A 56 -1.97 4.19 -16.05
C ARG A 56 -3.41 4.66 -16.27
N ILE A 57 -4.13 4.88 -15.17
CA ILE A 57 -5.50 5.39 -15.18
C ILE A 57 -5.46 6.85 -14.72
N SER A 58 -6.19 7.73 -15.39
CA SER A 58 -6.27 9.13 -14.98
C SER A 58 -7.10 9.28 -13.70
N ARG A 59 -6.77 10.29 -12.88
CA ARG A 59 -7.50 10.61 -11.65
C ARG A 59 -9.00 10.80 -11.90
N THR A 60 -9.35 11.49 -12.98
CA THR A 60 -10.73 11.79 -13.35
C THR A 60 -11.53 10.53 -13.64
N VAL A 61 -10.97 9.59 -14.42
CA VAL A 61 -11.63 8.32 -14.75
C VAL A 61 -11.87 7.52 -13.47
N LEU A 62 -10.87 7.45 -12.59
CA LEU A 62 -11.00 6.70 -11.34
C LEU A 62 -12.06 7.30 -10.41
N LEU A 63 -12.10 8.62 -10.25
CA LEU A 63 -13.11 9.28 -9.41
C LEU A 63 -14.52 9.20 -10.01
N ALA A 64 -14.65 9.33 -11.33
CA ALA A 64 -15.94 9.21 -12.01
C ALA A 64 -16.53 7.80 -11.91
N SER A 65 -15.68 6.77 -11.88
CA SER A 65 -16.13 5.38 -11.81
C SER A 65 -17.00 5.08 -10.58
N ALA A 66 -16.68 5.65 -9.42
CA ALA A 66 -17.48 5.50 -8.20
C ALA A 66 -18.87 6.13 -8.35
N ALA A 67 -18.95 7.36 -8.86
CA ALA A 67 -20.20 8.07 -9.08
C ALA A 67 -21.12 7.35 -10.09
N MET A 68 -20.54 6.66 -11.07
CA MET A 68 -21.28 5.89 -12.06
C MET A 68 -21.84 4.58 -11.50
N VAL A 69 -21.13 3.91 -10.59
CA VAL A 69 -21.53 2.62 -10.01
C VAL A 69 -22.55 2.80 -8.88
N GLN A 70 -22.47 3.92 -8.14
CA GLN A 70 -23.28 4.19 -6.95
C GLN A 70 -24.79 4.00 -7.13
N PRO A 71 -25.43 4.44 -8.23
CA PRO A 71 -26.89 4.29 -8.42
C PRO A 71 -27.35 2.84 -8.61
N PHE A 72 -26.48 1.97 -9.16
CA PHE A 72 -26.83 0.58 -9.48
C PHE A 72 -26.42 -0.38 -8.36
N HIS A 73 -25.28 -0.10 -7.72
CA HIS A 73 -24.71 -0.95 -6.68
C HIS A 73 -24.04 -0.12 -5.58
N PRO A 74 -24.81 0.37 -4.59
CA PRO A 74 -24.31 1.26 -3.55
C PRO A 74 -23.10 0.71 -2.78
N ARG A 75 -23.14 -0.57 -2.39
CA ARG A 75 -21.99 -1.21 -1.70
C ARG A 75 -20.71 -1.18 -2.54
N TYR A 76 -20.81 -1.43 -3.84
CA TYR A 76 -19.64 -1.40 -4.72
C TYR A 76 -19.18 0.02 -5.02
N GLY A 77 -20.11 0.97 -5.13
CA GLY A 77 -19.75 2.38 -5.31
C GLY A 77 -19.05 2.97 -4.08
N GLU A 78 -19.43 2.59 -2.85
CA GLU A 78 -18.69 2.96 -1.63
C GLU A 78 -17.25 2.41 -1.62
N ILE A 79 -17.07 1.13 -1.94
CA ILE A 79 -15.73 0.51 -2.03
C ILE A 79 -14.90 1.22 -3.10
N LEU A 80 -15.51 1.55 -4.24
CA LEU A 80 -14.84 2.21 -5.35
C LEU A 80 -14.50 3.67 -5.02
N GLU A 81 -15.36 4.37 -4.28
CA GLU A 81 -15.12 5.72 -3.78
C GLU A 81 -13.93 5.74 -2.81
N PHE A 82 -13.92 4.84 -1.83
CA PHE A 82 -12.79 4.68 -0.91
C PHE A 82 -11.50 4.39 -1.68
N THR A 83 -11.54 3.42 -2.59
CA THR A 83 -10.41 3.02 -3.43
C THR A 83 -9.91 4.23 -4.23
N ALA A 84 -10.80 4.93 -4.93
CA ALA A 84 -10.45 6.11 -5.71
C ALA A 84 -9.79 7.19 -4.85
N ARG A 85 -10.32 7.47 -3.65
CA ARG A 85 -9.70 8.43 -2.71
C ARG A 85 -8.30 8.00 -2.28
N VAL A 86 -8.10 6.75 -1.91
CA VAL A 86 -6.79 6.22 -1.48
C VAL A 86 -5.76 6.28 -2.62
N PHE A 87 -6.16 5.89 -3.84
CA PHE A 87 -5.27 5.90 -4.99
C PHE A 87 -5.00 7.30 -5.55
N THR A 88 -5.78 8.31 -5.15
CA THR A 88 -5.64 9.70 -5.59
C THR A 88 -5.18 10.64 -4.48
N SER A 89 -4.75 10.09 -3.34
CA SER A 89 -4.20 10.82 -2.21
C SER A 89 -2.76 10.40 -1.92
N GLU A 90 -1.98 11.31 -1.37
CA GLU A 90 -0.65 11.03 -0.80
C GLU A 90 -0.85 10.33 0.55
N CYS A 91 -0.23 9.16 0.73
CA CYS A 91 -0.34 8.37 1.97
C CYS A 91 1.02 8.30 2.67
N ILE A 92 1.42 9.40 3.28
CA ILE A 92 2.73 9.57 3.92
C ILE A 92 2.54 9.74 5.44
N ALA A 93 3.13 8.84 6.21
CA ALA A 93 3.17 8.87 7.67
C ALA A 93 4.60 9.13 8.19
N PRO A 94 4.81 9.46 9.47
CA PRO A 94 6.15 9.51 10.06
C PRO A 94 6.90 8.19 9.89
N THR A 95 8.17 8.28 9.46
CA THR A 95 9.03 7.11 9.28
C THR A 95 9.37 6.50 10.63
N ARG A 96 8.82 5.31 10.89
CA ARG A 96 9.08 4.50 12.09
C ARG A 96 9.61 3.12 11.73
N GLY A 97 9.17 2.58 10.59
CA GLY A 97 9.68 1.31 10.08
C GLY A 97 11.07 1.45 9.47
N HIS A 98 11.85 0.38 9.58
CA HIS A 98 13.22 0.32 9.05
C HIS A 98 13.38 -0.72 7.93
N ARG A 99 12.36 -1.56 7.69
CA ARG A 99 12.39 -2.61 6.68
C ARG A 99 12.03 -2.04 5.31
N ARG A 100 12.92 -2.19 4.32
CA ARG A 100 12.71 -1.65 2.97
C ARG A 100 11.77 -2.55 2.17
N LEU A 101 10.85 -1.93 1.44
CA LEU A 101 9.85 -2.63 0.63
C LEU A 101 10.46 -3.54 -0.45
N SER A 102 11.56 -3.12 -1.07
CA SER A 102 12.27 -3.93 -2.08
C SER A 102 12.74 -5.26 -1.52
N ASP A 103 13.24 -5.23 -0.28
CA ASP A 103 13.87 -6.37 0.37
C ASP A 103 12.78 -7.35 0.82
N CYS A 104 11.65 -6.83 1.30
CA CYS A 104 10.44 -7.61 1.59
C CYS A 104 9.89 -8.31 0.33
N PHE A 105 9.84 -7.63 -0.82
CA PHE A 105 9.41 -8.26 -2.07
C PHE A 105 10.36 -9.36 -2.54
N ALA A 106 11.68 -9.16 -2.40
CA ALA A 106 12.67 -10.17 -2.74
C ALA A 106 12.52 -11.43 -1.87
N GLU A 107 12.32 -11.24 -0.56
CA GLU A 107 12.08 -12.33 0.39
C GLU A 107 10.82 -13.12 0.02
N VAL A 108 9.68 -12.44 -0.16
CA VAL A 108 8.41 -13.08 -0.54
C VAL A 108 8.52 -13.81 -1.87
N ALA A 109 9.20 -13.23 -2.87
CA ALA A 109 9.43 -13.87 -4.15
C ALA A 109 10.28 -15.15 -4.00
N SER A 110 11.32 -15.13 -3.17
CA SER A 110 12.17 -16.30 -2.90
C SER A 110 11.38 -17.44 -2.25
N ILE A 111 10.50 -17.13 -1.28
CA ILE A 111 9.63 -18.10 -0.61
C ILE A 111 8.64 -18.70 -1.62
N ALA A 112 8.06 -17.86 -2.48
CA ALA A 112 7.11 -18.30 -3.49
C ALA A 112 7.74 -19.22 -4.56
N MET A 113 9.02 -19.02 -4.89
CA MET A 113 9.76 -19.89 -5.82
C MET A 113 10.02 -21.27 -5.20
N ARG A 114 10.47 -21.33 -3.94
CA ARG A 114 10.72 -22.60 -3.22
C ARG A 114 9.48 -23.46 -3.03
N ARG A 115 8.28 -22.87 -2.97
CA ARG A 115 7.00 -23.61 -2.84
C ARG A 115 6.53 -24.26 -4.14
N LYS A 116 7.15 -23.93 -5.27
CA LYS A 116 6.79 -24.49 -6.59
C LYS A 116 7.67 -25.67 -7.00
N GLU A 117 8.72 -25.95 -6.25
CA GLU A 117 9.60 -27.11 -6.36
C GLU A 117 9.07 -28.25 -5.51
#